data_AF-A0AA36GI29-F1
#
_entry.id   AF-A0AA36GI29-F1
#
_cell.length_a   1.000
_cell.length_b   1.000
_cell.length_c   1.000
_cell.angle_alpha   90.00
_cell.angle_beta   90.00
_cell.angle_gamma   90.00
#
_symmetry.space_group_name_H-M   'P 1'
#
loop_
_entity.id
_entity.type
_entity.pdbx_description
1 polymer ?
#
loop_
_entity_poly.entity_id
_entity_poly.type
_entity_poly.pdbx_seq_one_letter_code
_entity_poly.pdbx_strand_id
1 'polypeptide(L)'
;MVSRLWAHEGHLREQLGAVRFEFDLQAREGGIDWSVRRVWAFGLLPLPRRWFGGVRCREAGQGQGQRYTFRAGSNRSEAAAADGAVIVFDGVCALCNRWVRFLLRFDRKGRYRFAAMQGAQGSALLRAHGLDPQDPRSFLLLDAQGAWTDTDAILRVLAGLGGAWRLSGVLRALPRSLRDAAYGVLARNRYRWFGRHDACLLPPPEQAARFLD
;
A
#
# COMPACT_ATOMS: atom_id res chain seq x y z
N MET A 1 2.01 27.09 14.52
CA MET A 1 2.35 26.02 15.49
C MET A 1 3.84 26.10 15.75
N VAL A 2 4.27 26.26 17.00
CA VAL A 2 5.70 26.27 17.33
C VAL A 2 6.11 24.82 17.57
N SER A 3 6.97 24.30 16.69
CA SER A 3 7.67 23.04 16.95
C SER A 3 8.83 23.30 17.89
N ARG A 4 8.97 22.47 18.93
CA ARG A 4 10.19 22.43 19.77
C ARG A 4 10.86 21.09 19.57
N LEU A 5 12.11 21.11 19.13
CA LEU A 5 12.94 19.91 18.99
C LEU A 5 14.06 19.90 20.04
N TRP A 6 14.34 18.75 20.62
CA TRP A 6 15.47 18.54 21.52
C TRP A 6 15.93 17.07 21.49
N ALA A 7 17.21 16.84 21.81
CA ALA A 7 17.75 15.50 21.96
C ALA A 7 17.52 14.97 23.38
N HIS A 8 17.15 13.70 23.50
CA HIS A 8 16.95 13.03 24.79
C HIS A 8 17.26 11.53 24.67
N GLU A 9 18.19 11.04 25.50
CA GLU A 9 18.59 9.61 25.53
C GLU A 9 18.98 9.04 24.16
N GLY A 10 19.70 9.83 23.34
CA GLY A 10 20.12 9.40 22.00
C GLY A 10 19.02 9.44 20.92
N HIS A 11 17.82 9.92 21.26
CA HIS A 11 16.70 10.09 20.33
C HIS A 11 16.34 11.55 20.16
N LEU A 12 15.79 11.90 19.00
CA LEU A 12 15.27 13.24 18.76
C LEU A 12 13.79 13.29 19.17
N ARG A 13 13.43 14.24 20.03
CA ARG A 13 12.05 14.48 20.42
C ARG A 13 11.56 15.80 19.85
N GLU A 14 10.34 15.79 19.35
CA GLU A 14 9.65 16.97 18.85
C GLU A 14 8.31 17.12 19.55
N GLN A 15 8.00 18.33 20.03
CA GLN A 15 6.68 18.66 20.53
C GLN A 15 5.98 19.61 19.55
N LEU A 16 4.90 19.12 18.97
CA LEU A 16 4.01 19.85 18.07
C LEU A 16 2.65 20.04 18.76
N GLY A 17 2.54 21.11 19.54
CA GLY A 17 1.35 21.40 20.35
C GLY A 17 1.09 20.30 21.38
N ALA A 18 -0.06 19.62 21.24
CA ALA A 18 -0.45 18.51 22.11
C ALA A 18 0.18 17.16 21.71
N VAL A 19 0.85 17.07 20.54
CA VAL A 19 1.44 15.82 20.08
C VAL A 19 2.95 15.86 20.30
N ARG A 20 3.49 14.78 20.86
CA ARG A 20 4.93 14.59 21.04
C ARG A 20 5.39 13.43 20.18
N PHE A 21 6.43 13.64 19.39
CA PHE A 21 7.08 12.63 18.56
C PHE A 21 8.45 12.31 19.16
N GLU A 22 8.85 11.06 19.02
CA GLU A 22 10.21 10.57 19.25
C GLU A 22 10.66 9.87 17.98
N PHE A 23 11.83 10.26 17.47
CA PHE A 23 12.37 9.80 16.20
C PHE A 23 13.66 9.01 16.41
N ASP A 24 13.81 7.93 15.63
CA ASP A 24 15.09 7.27 15.41
C ASP A 24 15.81 7.97 14.25
N LEU A 25 17.08 8.32 14.45
CA LEU A 25 17.94 8.96 13.47
C LEU A 25 18.88 7.93 12.84
N GLN A 26 18.96 7.88 11.52
CA GLN A 26 19.90 7.05 10.78
C GLN A 26 20.70 7.92 9.82
N ALA A 27 22.03 7.95 9.99
CA ALA A 27 22.92 8.59 9.03
C ALA A 27 23.01 7.71 7.77
N ARG A 28 22.73 8.29 6.59
CA ARG A 28 22.93 7.67 5.27
C ARG A 28 23.72 8.61 4.38
N GLU A 29 24.36 8.10 3.33
CA GLU A 29 25.23 8.92 2.46
C GLU A 29 24.56 10.23 2.02
N GLY A 30 25.10 11.36 2.48
CA GLY A 30 24.63 12.71 2.17
C GLY A 30 23.43 13.24 2.97
N GLY A 31 22.98 12.57 4.05
CA GLY A 31 21.91 13.10 4.92
C GLY A 31 21.56 12.25 6.13
N ILE A 32 20.59 12.71 6.92
CA ILE A 32 20.06 12.03 8.09
C ILE A 32 18.60 11.68 7.82
N ASP A 33 18.28 10.39 7.86
CA ASP A 33 16.91 9.89 7.75
C ASP A 33 16.30 9.74 9.14
N TRP A 34 15.12 10.32 9.33
CA TRP A 34 14.39 10.36 10.58
C TRP A 34 13.13 9.53 10.43
N SER A 35 12.89 8.61 11.36
CA SER A 35 11.70 7.77 11.35
C SER A 35 11.00 7.79 12.70
N VAL A 36 9.66 7.77 12.70
CA VAL A 36 8.89 7.85 13.94
C VAL A 36 9.04 6.56 14.75
N ARG A 37 9.63 6.69 15.93
CA ARG A 37 9.76 5.63 16.93
C ARG A 37 8.52 5.55 17.79
N ARG A 38 8.08 6.66 18.39
CA ARG A 38 6.89 6.75 19.26
C ARG A 38 6.19 8.09 19.12
N VAL A 39 4.89 8.09 19.40
CA VAL A 39 4.07 9.30 19.41
C VAL A 39 3.16 9.27 20.63
N TRP A 40 3.04 10.42 21.31
CA TRP A 40 2.11 10.63 22.40
C TRP A 40 1.17 11.78 22.08
N ALA A 41 -0.12 11.61 22.36
CA ALA A 41 -1.06 12.71 22.46
C ALA A 41 -1.17 13.18 23.91
N PHE A 42 -1.23 14.50 24.09
CA PHE A 42 -1.28 15.18 25.38
C PHE A 42 -0.14 14.78 26.34
N GLY A 43 0.98 14.27 25.80
CA GLY A 43 2.13 13.77 26.57
C GLY A 43 1.89 12.48 27.36
N LEU A 44 0.69 11.90 27.32
CA LEU A 44 0.28 10.77 28.18
C LEU A 44 -0.29 9.60 27.38
N LEU A 45 -0.99 9.86 26.27
CA LEU A 45 -1.69 8.84 25.52
C LEU A 45 -0.80 8.29 24.38
N PRO A 46 -0.29 7.04 24.45
CA PRO A 46 0.51 6.49 23.37
C PRO A 46 -0.35 6.27 22.13
N LEU A 47 0.02 6.90 21.02
CA LEU A 47 -0.66 6.69 19.74
C LEU A 47 -0.06 5.48 19.00
N PRO A 48 -0.86 4.69 18.28
CA PRO A 48 -0.35 3.55 17.53
C PRO A 48 0.68 3.96 16.48
N ARG A 49 1.91 3.43 16.56
CA ARG A 49 3.01 3.70 15.58
C ARG A 49 2.57 3.53 14.12
N ARG A 50 1.68 2.59 13.84
CA ARG A 50 1.09 2.33 12.51
C ARG A 50 0.44 3.56 11.87
N TRP A 51 -0.08 4.51 12.65
CA TRP A 51 -0.64 5.77 12.12
C TRP A 51 0.44 6.68 11.54
N PHE A 52 1.68 6.49 11.96
CA PHE A 52 2.84 7.33 11.63
C PHE A 52 3.93 6.56 10.89
N GLY A 53 3.74 5.28 10.57
CA GLY A 53 4.71 4.48 9.80
C GLY A 53 4.98 5.02 8.40
N GLY A 54 4.11 5.93 7.93
CA GLY A 54 4.35 6.69 6.72
C GLY A 54 5.37 7.81 6.89
N VAL A 55 5.42 8.47 8.06
CA VAL A 55 6.17 9.72 8.28
C VAL A 55 7.67 9.44 8.33
N ARG A 56 8.35 9.83 7.25
CA ARG A 56 9.82 9.86 7.16
C ARG A 56 10.26 11.23 6.71
N CYS A 57 11.31 11.75 7.34
CA CYS A 57 11.97 12.98 6.93
C CYS A 57 13.41 12.64 6.59
N ARG A 58 13.86 13.03 5.40
CA ARG A 58 15.28 13.07 5.08
C ARG A 58 15.75 14.50 5.23
N GLU A 59 16.77 14.71 6.03
CA GLU A 59 17.52 15.95 6.12
C GLU A 59 18.80 15.80 5.29
N ALA A 60 18.92 16.52 4.18
CA ALA A 60 20.14 16.57 3.39
C ALA A 60 20.65 18.01 3.30
N GLY A 61 21.96 18.19 3.49
CA GLY A 61 22.61 19.49 3.34
C GLY A 61 22.76 19.85 1.87
N GLN A 62 22.19 20.98 1.45
CA GLN A 62 22.59 21.61 0.19
C GLN A 62 23.78 22.54 0.45
N GLY A 63 24.76 22.51 -0.44
CA GLY A 63 26.09 23.13 -0.27
C GLY A 63 26.10 24.56 0.26
N GLN A 64 27.17 24.86 1.01
CA GLN A 64 27.70 26.16 1.42
C GLN A 64 26.73 27.22 2.00
N GLY A 65 25.64 26.80 2.66
CA GLY A 65 24.82 27.74 3.44
C GLY A 65 23.52 27.15 3.96
N GLN A 66 23.59 26.40 5.06
CA GLN A 66 22.53 26.12 6.05
C GLN A 66 21.08 26.04 5.53
N ARG A 67 20.82 25.31 4.44
CA ARG A 67 19.45 25.04 3.98
C ARG A 67 19.21 23.54 3.96
N TYR A 68 18.62 23.05 5.04
CA TYR A 68 18.12 21.70 5.16
C TYR A 68 16.90 21.54 4.27
N THR A 69 16.89 20.50 3.44
CA THR A 69 15.67 20.11 2.71
C THR A 69 14.95 19.05 3.53
N PHE A 70 13.73 19.35 3.97
CA PHE A 70 12.86 18.40 4.66
C PHE A 70 11.90 17.78 3.65
N ARG A 71 12.09 16.50 3.32
CA ARG A 71 11.09 15.74 2.57
C ARG A 71 10.29 14.88 3.53
N ALA A 72 9.16 15.43 4.00
CA ALA A 72 8.17 14.69 4.77
C ALA A 72 7.36 13.79 3.82
N GLY A 73 7.92 12.64 3.48
CA GLY A 73 7.17 11.61 2.76
C GLY A 73 6.28 10.90 3.77
N SER A 74 4.97 10.89 3.55
CA SER A 74 4.19 9.73 3.99
C SER A 74 4.44 8.65 2.94
N ASN A 75 4.66 7.37 3.29
CA ASN A 75 4.76 6.29 2.30
C ASN A 75 3.50 6.11 1.41
N ARG A 76 2.56 7.07 1.43
CA ARG A 76 1.49 7.20 0.47
C ARG A 76 2.01 7.92 -0.76
N SER A 77 2.13 7.15 -1.83
CA SER A 77 1.53 7.50 -3.12
C SER A 77 2.10 8.69 -3.91
N GLU A 78 3.41 8.97 -3.90
CA GLU A 78 3.96 9.87 -4.94
C GLU A 78 4.28 9.16 -6.26
N ALA A 79 4.57 7.84 -6.25
CA ALA A 79 4.79 7.08 -7.49
C ALA A 79 3.50 6.52 -8.11
N ALA A 80 2.42 6.31 -7.33
CA ALA A 80 1.17 5.70 -7.81
C ALA A 80 0.11 6.71 -8.29
N ALA A 81 0.28 8.01 -7.98
CA ALA A 81 -0.72 9.02 -8.29
C ALA A 81 -0.68 9.51 -9.75
N ALA A 82 0.42 9.31 -10.47
CA ALA A 82 0.57 9.84 -11.83
C ALA A 82 -0.12 9.00 -12.92
N ASP A 83 -0.23 7.67 -12.75
CA ASP A 83 -0.61 6.75 -13.84
C ASP A 83 -1.78 5.78 -13.53
N GLY A 84 -2.53 5.99 -12.45
CA GLY A 84 -3.69 5.15 -12.09
C GLY A 84 -3.39 4.05 -11.08
N ALA A 85 -4.45 3.44 -10.53
CA ALA A 85 -4.34 2.49 -9.42
C ALA A 85 -3.79 1.14 -9.88
N VAL A 86 -2.79 0.60 -9.20
CA VAL A 86 -2.14 -0.67 -9.58
C VAL A 86 -2.69 -1.81 -8.73
N ILE A 87 -3.13 -2.88 -9.39
CA ILE A 87 -3.59 -4.12 -8.76
C ILE A 87 -2.55 -5.20 -9.02
N VAL A 88 -1.93 -5.70 -7.95
CA VAL A 88 -1.07 -6.89 -8.04
C VAL A 88 -1.92 -8.13 -7.79
N PHE A 89 -1.87 -9.08 -8.72
CA PHE A 89 -2.66 -10.31 -8.68
C PHE A 89 -1.83 -11.53 -9.04
N ASP A 90 -2.38 -12.71 -8.76
CA ASP A 90 -1.75 -13.97 -9.14
C ASP A 90 -2.12 -14.41 -10.56
N GLY A 91 -1.13 -14.43 -11.46
CA GLY A 91 -1.29 -14.80 -12.86
C GLY A 91 -1.51 -16.30 -13.12
N VAL A 92 -1.15 -17.19 -12.18
CA VAL A 92 -1.37 -18.65 -12.33
C VAL A 92 -2.69 -19.11 -11.71
N CYS A 93 -3.32 -18.26 -10.89
CA CYS A 93 -4.59 -18.57 -10.25
C CYS A 93 -5.79 -18.30 -11.19
N ALA A 94 -6.58 -19.34 -11.49
CA ALA A 94 -7.76 -19.23 -12.36
C ALA A 94 -8.82 -18.25 -11.80
N LEU A 95 -8.99 -18.20 -10.47
CA LEU A 95 -9.88 -17.26 -9.80
C LEU A 95 -9.42 -15.81 -10.00
N CYS A 96 -8.13 -15.54 -9.78
CA CYS A 96 -7.54 -14.20 -9.95
C CYS A 96 -7.63 -13.75 -11.41
N ASN A 97 -7.37 -14.65 -12.36
CA ASN A 97 -7.54 -14.37 -13.79
C ASN A 97 -9.00 -14.06 -14.17
N ARG A 98 -9.98 -14.80 -13.62
CA ARG A 98 -11.41 -14.51 -13.82
C ARG A 98 -11.78 -13.14 -13.23
N TRP A 99 -11.22 -12.80 -12.07
CA TRP A 99 -11.40 -11.49 -11.45
C TRP A 99 -10.83 -10.35 -12.28
N VAL A 100 -9.60 -10.47 -12.79
CA VAL A 100 -8.99 -9.45 -13.66
C VAL A 100 -9.78 -9.28 -14.95
N ARG A 101 -10.22 -10.37 -15.59
CA ARG A 101 -11.10 -10.31 -16.78
C ARG A 101 -12.43 -9.59 -16.49
N PHE A 102 -13.01 -9.84 -15.33
CA PHE A 102 -14.18 -9.10 -14.88
C PHE A 102 -13.87 -7.60 -14.75
N LEU A 103 -12.77 -7.23 -14.09
CA LEU A 103 -12.37 -5.83 -13.96
C LEU A 103 -12.09 -5.16 -15.31
N LEU A 104 -11.42 -5.84 -16.24
CA LEU A 104 -11.18 -5.33 -17.59
C LEU A 104 -12.49 -5.05 -18.36
N ARG A 105 -13.53 -5.87 -18.15
CA ARG A 105 -14.84 -5.71 -18.79
C ARG A 105 -15.66 -4.57 -18.19
N PHE A 106 -15.58 -4.36 -16.87
CA PHE A 106 -16.40 -3.38 -16.15
C PHE A 106 -15.70 -2.03 -15.98
N ASP A 107 -14.37 -1.99 -15.91
CA ASP A 107 -13.60 -0.75 -15.81
C ASP A 107 -13.37 -0.10 -17.19
N ARG A 108 -14.45 0.47 -17.72
CA ARG A 108 -14.45 1.25 -18.97
C ARG A 108 -13.65 2.54 -18.89
N LYS A 109 -13.29 2.99 -17.68
CA LYS A 109 -12.56 4.25 -17.44
C LYS A 109 -11.04 4.08 -17.37
N GLY A 110 -10.53 2.85 -17.50
CA GLY A 110 -9.09 2.59 -17.51
C GLY A 110 -8.39 2.96 -16.20
N ARG A 111 -9.09 2.90 -15.06
CA ARG A 111 -8.57 3.39 -13.76
C ARG A 111 -7.57 2.44 -13.13
N TYR A 112 -7.68 1.14 -13.46
CA TYR A 112 -6.84 0.10 -12.90
C TYR A 112 -5.78 -0.40 -13.89
N ARG A 113 -4.55 -0.49 -13.42
CA ARG A 113 -3.44 -1.19 -14.07
C ARG A 113 -3.18 -2.49 -13.32
N PHE A 114 -2.66 -3.51 -13.99
CA PHE A 114 -2.51 -4.84 -13.45
C PHE A 114 -1.03 -5.25 -13.47
N ALA A 115 -0.55 -5.86 -12.40
CA ALA A 115 0.78 -6.45 -12.33
C ALA A 115 0.65 -7.90 -11.86
N ALA A 116 1.30 -8.82 -12.57
CA ALA A 116 1.33 -10.21 -12.14
C ALA A 116 2.37 -10.36 -11.02
N MET A 117 2.03 -11.06 -9.94
CA MET A 117 2.97 -11.27 -8.84
C MET A 117 4.22 -12.08 -9.24
N GLN A 118 4.09 -12.88 -10.32
CA GLN A 118 5.19 -13.61 -10.95
C GLN A 118 6.10 -12.72 -11.81
N GLY A 119 5.62 -11.52 -12.16
CA GLY A 119 6.36 -10.52 -12.94
C GLY A 119 7.40 -9.78 -12.13
N ALA A 120 8.33 -9.11 -12.83
CA ALA A 120 9.39 -8.35 -12.19
C ALA A 120 8.82 -7.16 -11.41
N GLN A 121 7.85 -6.43 -11.98
CA GLN A 121 7.23 -5.29 -11.33
C GLN A 121 6.29 -5.71 -10.20
N GLY A 122 5.44 -6.71 -10.42
CA GLY A 122 4.53 -7.21 -9.37
C GLY A 122 5.26 -7.75 -8.13
N SER A 123 6.34 -8.53 -8.33
CA SER A 123 7.15 -9.05 -7.21
C SER A 123 7.94 -7.95 -6.48
N ALA A 124 8.38 -6.91 -7.18
CA ALA A 124 9.03 -5.75 -6.57
C ALA A 124 8.04 -4.96 -5.71
N LEU A 125 6.82 -4.73 -6.20
CA LEU A 125 5.77 -4.03 -5.46
C LEU A 125 5.36 -4.79 -4.18
N LEU A 126 5.17 -6.11 -4.25
CA LEU A 126 4.84 -6.90 -3.06
C LEU A 126 5.94 -6.81 -1.99
N ARG A 127 7.21 -6.97 -2.39
CA ARG A 127 8.36 -6.86 -1.47
C ARG A 127 8.48 -5.47 -0.86
N ALA A 128 8.27 -4.42 -1.63
CA ALA A 128 8.29 -3.04 -1.15
C ALA A 128 7.21 -2.77 -0.08
N HIS A 129 6.12 -3.53 -0.11
CA HIS A 129 5.01 -3.44 0.85
C HIS A 129 5.04 -4.53 1.93
N GLY A 130 6.12 -5.31 2.03
CA GLY A 130 6.29 -6.34 3.07
C GLY A 130 5.40 -7.58 2.88
N LEU A 131 4.91 -7.80 1.66
CA LEU A 131 4.13 -8.98 1.28
C LEU A 131 5.04 -9.99 0.58
N ASP A 132 4.81 -11.27 0.86
CA ASP A 132 5.53 -12.36 0.21
C ASP A 132 4.94 -12.61 -1.20
N PRO A 133 5.73 -12.49 -2.29
CA PRO A 133 5.28 -12.83 -3.64
C PRO A 133 4.87 -14.31 -3.80
N GLN A 134 5.28 -15.18 -2.89
CA GLN A 134 4.92 -16.59 -2.87
C GLN A 134 3.67 -16.87 -2.03
N ASP A 135 3.18 -15.92 -1.23
CA ASP A 135 1.96 -16.12 -0.43
C ASP A 135 0.71 -15.96 -1.32
N PRO A 136 -0.14 -16.99 -1.41
CA PRO A 136 -1.39 -16.93 -2.17
C PRO A 136 -2.40 -15.88 -1.68
N ARG A 137 -2.18 -15.27 -0.51
CA ARG A 137 -3.02 -14.19 0.04
C ARG A 137 -2.55 -12.79 -0.38
N SER A 138 -1.38 -12.68 -1.03
CA SER A 138 -0.74 -11.40 -1.41
C SER A 138 -1.45 -10.68 -2.56
N PHE A 139 -2.70 -10.29 -2.32
CA PHE A 139 -3.46 -9.39 -3.17
C PHE A 139 -3.24 -7.96 -2.69
N LEU A 140 -2.72 -7.10 -3.58
CA LEU A 140 -2.33 -5.73 -3.24
C LEU A 140 -2.99 -4.75 -4.22
N LEU A 141 -3.65 -3.74 -3.67
CA LEU A 141 -4.11 -2.56 -4.40
C LEU A 141 -3.28 -1.35 -3.95
N LEU A 142 -2.68 -0.66 -4.92
CA LEU A 142 -2.02 0.62 -4.73
C LEU A 142 -2.87 1.71 -5.38
N ASP A 143 -3.39 2.62 -4.56
CA ASP A 143 -4.13 3.80 -5.00
C ASP A 143 -3.50 5.09 -4.43
N ALA A 144 -4.06 6.25 -4.78
CA ALA A 144 -3.64 7.54 -4.25
C ALA A 144 -3.81 7.67 -2.72
N GLN A 145 -4.57 6.78 -2.10
CA GLN A 145 -4.85 6.76 -0.66
C GLN A 145 -3.92 5.80 0.09
N GLY A 146 -3.24 4.89 -0.61
CA GLY A 146 -2.19 4.04 -0.07
C GLY A 146 -2.21 2.61 -0.60
N ALA A 147 -1.61 1.71 0.18
CA ALA A 147 -1.57 0.28 -0.08
C ALA A 147 -2.67 -0.44 0.72
N TRP A 148 -3.42 -1.29 0.03
CA TRP A 148 -4.53 -2.06 0.60
C TRP A 148 -4.39 -3.52 0.25
N THR A 149 -4.72 -4.40 1.19
CA THR A 149 -4.63 -5.85 1.03
C THR A 149 -5.96 -6.52 1.29
N ASP A 150 -6.04 -7.81 0.96
CA ASP A 150 -7.15 -8.69 1.34
C ASP A 150 -8.53 -8.14 0.91
N THR A 151 -9.53 -8.30 1.78
CA THR A 151 -10.89 -7.83 1.54
C THR A 151 -10.98 -6.32 1.37
N ASP A 152 -10.11 -5.55 2.04
CA ASP A 152 -10.12 -4.08 1.96
C ASP A 152 -9.75 -3.60 0.54
N ALA A 153 -8.82 -4.29 -0.12
CA ALA A 153 -8.48 -4.04 -1.52
C ALA A 153 -9.66 -4.33 -2.44
N ILE A 154 -10.30 -5.51 -2.29
CA ILE A 154 -11.43 -5.93 -3.14
C ILE A 154 -12.60 -4.94 -3.03
N LEU A 155 -12.98 -4.56 -1.80
CA LEU A 155 -14.08 -3.63 -1.56
C LEU A 155 -13.78 -2.24 -2.15
N ARG A 156 -12.52 -1.81 -2.15
CA ARG A 156 -12.12 -0.55 -2.79
C ARG A 156 -12.19 -0.60 -4.30
N VAL A 157 -11.72 -1.69 -4.91
CA VAL A 157 -11.83 -1.88 -6.36
C VAL A 157 -13.31 -1.84 -6.77
N LEU A 158 -14.17 -2.56 -6.06
CA LEU A 158 -15.61 -2.56 -6.32
C LEU A 158 -16.25 -1.17 -6.13
N ALA A 159 -15.90 -0.45 -5.07
CA ALA A 159 -16.38 0.91 -4.86
C ALA A 159 -15.92 1.88 -5.97
N GLY A 160 -14.72 1.67 -6.51
CA GLY A 160 -14.13 2.48 -7.57
C GLY A 160 -14.71 2.21 -8.97
N LEU A 161 -15.27 1.02 -9.22
CA LEU A 161 -16.04 0.71 -10.43
C LEU A 161 -17.35 1.53 -10.52
N GLY A 162 -17.92 1.94 -9.39
CA GLY A 162 -19.13 2.76 -9.34
C GLY A 162 -20.44 2.01 -9.62
N GLY A 163 -21.55 2.75 -9.74
CA GLY A 163 -22.88 2.18 -10.01
C GLY A 163 -23.37 1.23 -8.91
N ALA A 164 -23.97 0.10 -9.31
CA ALA A 164 -24.47 -0.94 -8.40
C ALA A 164 -23.35 -1.52 -7.51
N TRP A 165 -22.08 -1.46 -7.93
CA TRP A 165 -20.95 -1.96 -7.16
C TRP A 165 -20.62 -1.10 -5.93
N ARG A 166 -21.14 0.13 -5.83
CA ARG A 166 -21.07 0.91 -4.59
C ARG A 166 -21.83 0.25 -3.43
N LEU A 167 -22.82 -0.60 -3.72
CA LEU A 167 -23.53 -1.40 -2.71
C LEU A 167 -22.64 -2.47 -2.08
N SER A 168 -21.48 -2.80 -2.68
CA SER A 168 -20.45 -3.60 -1.98
C SER A 168 -19.97 -2.92 -0.69
N GLY A 169 -20.16 -1.60 -0.55
CA GLY A 169 -19.98 -0.89 0.70
C GLY A 169 -20.83 -1.45 1.85
N VAL A 170 -21.99 -2.08 1.57
CA VAL A 170 -22.81 -2.75 2.59
C VAL A 170 -22.07 -3.95 3.19
N LEU A 171 -21.24 -4.64 2.39
CA LEU A 171 -20.36 -5.69 2.93
C LEU A 171 -19.35 -5.12 3.93
N ARG A 172 -19.09 -3.80 3.98
CA ARG A 172 -18.29 -3.17 5.05
C ARG A 172 -18.93 -3.31 6.43
N ALA A 173 -20.26 -3.48 6.51
CA ALA A 173 -20.97 -3.69 7.76
C ALA A 173 -20.65 -5.05 8.41
N LEU A 174 -20.19 -6.03 7.63
CA LEU A 174 -19.71 -7.30 8.22
C LEU A 174 -18.44 -7.08 9.08
N PRO A 175 -18.23 -7.86 10.14
CA PRO A 175 -16.98 -7.82 10.90
C PRO A 175 -15.79 -8.15 9.99
N ARG A 176 -14.75 -7.31 10.04
CA ARG A 176 -13.51 -7.50 9.27
C ARG A 176 -12.91 -8.89 9.46
N SER A 177 -12.91 -9.38 10.70
CA SER A 177 -12.43 -10.72 11.06
C SER A 177 -13.16 -11.84 10.32
N LEU A 178 -14.47 -11.75 10.14
CA LEU A 178 -15.25 -12.75 9.39
C LEU A 178 -14.91 -12.71 7.89
N ARG A 179 -14.83 -11.51 7.32
CA ARG A 179 -14.51 -11.33 5.90
C ARG A 179 -13.10 -11.79 5.56
N ASP A 180 -12.12 -11.40 6.38
CA ASP A 180 -10.72 -11.75 6.18
C ASP A 180 -10.50 -13.24 6.43
N ALA A 181 -11.24 -13.87 7.36
CA ALA A 181 -11.24 -15.32 7.54
C ALA A 181 -11.83 -16.05 6.31
N ALA A 182 -12.98 -15.61 5.80
CA ALA A 182 -13.60 -16.16 4.60
C ALA A 182 -12.68 -16.02 3.37
N TYR A 183 -12.05 -14.85 3.20
CA TYR A 183 -11.04 -14.62 2.18
C TYR A 183 -9.83 -15.54 2.36
N GLY A 184 -9.33 -15.71 3.59
CA GLY A 184 -8.23 -16.62 3.89
C GLY A 184 -8.55 -18.09 3.61
N VAL A 185 -9.80 -18.53 3.80
CA VAL A 185 -10.25 -19.87 3.41
C VAL A 185 -10.31 -20.00 1.88
N LEU A 186 -10.87 -19.01 1.20
CA LEU A 186 -10.94 -18.98 -0.26
C LEU A 186 -9.55 -18.98 -0.89
N ALA A 187 -8.65 -18.11 -0.41
CA ALA A 187 -7.28 -17.98 -0.91
C ALA A 187 -6.47 -19.27 -0.71
N ARG A 188 -6.62 -19.95 0.44
CA ARG A 188 -5.95 -21.24 0.70
C ARG A 188 -6.51 -22.38 -0.15
N ASN A 189 -7.81 -22.36 -0.46
CA ASN A 189 -8.44 -23.40 -1.27
C ASN A 189 -8.53 -23.06 -2.77
N ARG A 190 -8.04 -21.89 -3.21
CA ARG A 190 -8.27 -21.37 -4.57
C ARG A 190 -7.80 -22.32 -5.67
N TYR A 191 -6.65 -22.96 -5.51
CA TYR A 191 -6.15 -23.94 -6.47
C TYR A 191 -6.93 -25.24 -6.43
N ARG A 192 -7.44 -25.63 -5.26
CA ARG A 192 -8.22 -26.85 -5.08
C ARG A 192 -9.64 -26.71 -5.62
N TRP A 193 -10.21 -25.51 -5.60
CA TRP A 193 -11.59 -25.25 -6.04
C TRP A 193 -11.69 -24.73 -7.47
N PHE A 194 -10.73 -23.92 -7.92
CA PHE A 194 -10.78 -23.27 -9.23
C PHE A 194 -9.66 -23.72 -10.17
N GLY A 195 -8.69 -24.48 -9.66
CA GLY A 195 -7.53 -24.92 -10.43
C GLY A 195 -6.43 -23.86 -10.55
N ARG A 196 -5.37 -24.25 -11.25
CA ARG A 196 -4.23 -23.40 -11.63
C ARG A 196 -4.07 -23.47 -13.14
N HIS A 197 -3.58 -22.39 -13.75
CA HIS A 197 -3.13 -22.40 -15.12
C HIS A 197 -1.60 -22.56 -15.14
N ASP A 198 -1.07 -23.36 -16.07
CA ASP A 198 0.37 -23.61 -16.20
C ASP A 198 1.15 -22.39 -16.72
N ALA A 199 0.44 -21.40 -17.28
CA ALA A 199 1.00 -20.13 -17.73
C ALA A 199 0.08 -18.95 -17.38
N CYS A 200 0.69 -17.78 -17.17
CA CYS A 200 -0.04 -16.53 -17.04
C CYS A 200 -0.77 -16.23 -18.35
N LEU A 201 -2.10 -16.14 -18.31
CA LEU A 201 -2.90 -15.78 -19.47
C LEU A 201 -2.71 -14.29 -19.76
N LEU A 202 -1.77 -13.97 -20.66
CA LEU A 202 -1.67 -12.61 -21.21
C LEU A 202 -2.95 -12.29 -21.98
N PRO A 203 -3.67 -11.20 -21.65
CA PRO A 203 -4.83 -10.78 -22.40
C PRO A 203 -4.43 -10.21 -23.79
N PRO A 204 -5.42 -9.98 -24.68
CA PRO A 204 -5.20 -9.46 -26.02
C PRO A 204 -4.36 -8.17 -26.03
N PRO A 205 -3.61 -7.88 -27.10
CA PRO A 205 -2.63 -6.77 -27.16
C PRO A 205 -3.24 -5.39 -26.87
N GLU A 206 -4.52 -5.19 -27.17
CA GLU A 206 -5.26 -3.96 -26.83
C GLU A 206 -5.34 -3.69 -25.31
N GLN A 207 -5.27 -4.74 -24.50
CA GLN A 207 -5.36 -4.67 -23.04
C GLN A 207 -3.98 -4.77 -22.38
N ALA A 208 -2.93 -5.15 -23.13
CA ALA A 208 -1.56 -5.23 -22.65
C ALA A 208 -1.03 -3.89 -22.14
N ALA A 209 -1.49 -2.76 -22.69
CA ALA A 209 -1.15 -1.42 -22.20
C ALA A 209 -1.57 -1.17 -20.74
N ARG A 210 -2.52 -1.97 -20.21
CA ARG A 210 -2.95 -1.91 -18.80
C ARG A 210 -2.11 -2.80 -17.89
N PHE A 211 -1.27 -3.67 -18.44
CA PHE A 211 -0.37 -4.53 -17.69
C PHE A 211 0.99 -3.86 -17.56
N LEU A 212 1.61 -4.06 -16.39
CA LEU A 212 2.94 -3.52 -16.10
C LEU A 212 4.07 -4.48 -16.51
N ASP A 213 3.75 -5.74 -16.76
CA ASP A 213 4.67 -6.82 -17.11
C ASP A 213 4.17 -7.55 -18.37
#